data_AF-A0A2G9M2U0-F1
#
_entry.id   AF-A0A2G9M2U0-F1
#
_cell.length_a   1.000
_cell.length_b   1.000
_cell.length_c   1.000
_cell.angle_alpha   90.00
_cell.angle_beta   90.00
_cell.angle_gamma   90.00
#
_symmetry.space_group_name_H-M   'P 1'
#
loop_
_entity.id
_entity.type
_entity.pdbx_description
1 polymer ?
#
loop_
_entity_poly.entity_id
_entity_poly.type
_entity_poly.pdbx_seq_one_letter_code
_entity_poly.pdbx_strand_id
1 'polypeptide(L)'
;MKNQGRLFSELERAVKGIELIIEVSNKNAALKALKRFGECHTFEFIPYLSLDCSIEDARKLSELKYGRAKDRTFERSFSDSIEHIVSIEPAAKVSIPPMRPGINYYRRADEEKLWNLENIGLYSALERASGSGVSIGIIDTGCDYTHPEISARFGS
;
A
#
# COMPACT_ATOMS: atom_id res chain seq x y z
N MET A 1 -13.84 -5.34 -16.81
CA MET A 1 -14.98 -6.12 -16.25
C MET A 1 -14.66 -6.94 -15.00
N LYS A 2 -13.50 -7.64 -14.90
CA LYS A 2 -13.20 -8.51 -13.73
C LYS A 2 -13.13 -7.77 -12.37
N ASN A 3 -12.67 -6.52 -12.33
CA ASN A 3 -12.43 -5.82 -11.06
C ASN A 3 -13.69 -5.23 -10.41
N GLN A 4 -14.75 -4.98 -11.18
CA GLN A 4 -16.03 -4.46 -10.65
C GLN A 4 -16.71 -5.46 -9.71
N GLY A 5 -16.69 -6.76 -10.06
CA GLY A 5 -17.30 -7.80 -9.23
C GLY A 5 -16.63 -7.92 -7.86
N ARG A 6 -15.30 -7.80 -7.81
CA ARG A 6 -14.54 -7.79 -6.55
C ARG A 6 -14.90 -6.57 -5.69
N LEU A 7 -14.93 -5.37 -6.29
CA LEU A 7 -15.29 -4.15 -5.56
C LEU A 7 -16.64 -4.25 -4.88
N PHE A 8 -17.71 -4.60 -5.61
CA PHE A 8 -19.05 -4.69 -5.01
C PHE A 8 -19.15 -5.81 -3.98
N SER A 9 -18.45 -6.93 -4.18
CA SER A 9 -18.40 -8.00 -3.18
C SER A 9 -17.70 -7.57 -1.88
N GLU A 10 -16.61 -6.81 -1.97
CA GLU A 10 -15.94 -6.22 -0.79
C GLU A 10 -16.83 -5.20 -0.09
N LEU A 11 -17.54 -4.34 -0.84
CA LEU A 11 -18.49 -3.37 -0.28
C LEU A 11 -19.71 -4.01 0.41
N GLU A 12 -20.08 -5.24 0.04
CA GLU A 12 -21.12 -6.01 0.73
C GLU A 12 -20.62 -6.67 2.02
N ARG A 13 -19.33 -7.03 2.08
CA ARG A 13 -18.72 -7.68 3.24
C ARG A 13 -18.18 -6.69 4.27
N ALA A 14 -17.87 -5.47 3.84
CA ALA A 14 -17.33 -4.43 4.71
C ALA A 14 -18.32 -4.09 5.84
N VAL A 15 -17.80 -3.98 7.07
CA VAL A 15 -18.56 -3.62 8.28
C VAL A 15 -18.14 -2.26 8.84
N LYS A 16 -17.02 -1.71 8.36
CA LYS A 16 -16.45 -0.41 8.72
C LYS A 16 -16.09 0.35 7.44
N GLY A 17 -15.58 1.58 7.58
CA GLY A 17 -15.01 2.35 6.48
C GLY A 17 -14.01 1.54 5.65
N ILE A 18 -13.87 1.93 4.39
CA ILE A 18 -13.07 1.24 3.38
C ILE A 18 -12.13 2.22 2.70
N GLU A 19 -10.90 1.77 2.46
CA GLU A 19 -9.95 2.45 1.60
C GLU A 19 -10.16 2.02 0.15
N LEU A 20 -10.32 2.99 -0.74
CA LEU A 20 -10.38 2.78 -2.19
C LEU A 20 -9.08 3.26 -2.83
N ILE A 21 -8.52 2.47 -3.73
CA ILE A 21 -7.46 2.88 -4.66
C ILE A 21 -8.13 3.29 -5.97
N ILE A 22 -7.90 4.55 -6.36
CA ILE A 22 -8.59 5.19 -7.48
C ILE A 22 -7.54 5.64 -8.49
N GLU A 23 -7.63 5.09 -9.70
CA GLU A 23 -6.83 5.54 -10.84
C GLU A 23 -7.45 6.79 -11.44
N VAL A 24 -6.63 7.79 -11.77
CA VAL A 24 -7.12 9.09 -12.25
C VAL A 24 -6.37 9.61 -13.46
N SER A 25 -7.09 10.27 -14.37
CA SER A 25 -6.50 10.97 -15.52
C SER A 25 -6.02 12.38 -15.15
N ASN A 26 -6.58 12.98 -14.09
CA ASN A 26 -6.19 14.28 -13.58
C ASN A 26 -6.31 14.31 -12.04
N LYS A 27 -5.16 14.28 -11.34
CA LYS A 27 -5.11 14.23 -9.87
C LYS A 27 -5.78 15.42 -9.21
N ASN A 28 -5.54 16.64 -9.68
CA ASN A 28 -6.04 17.85 -9.03
C ASN A 28 -7.57 17.95 -9.13
N ALA A 29 -8.11 17.67 -10.31
CA ALA A 29 -9.55 17.71 -10.54
C ALA A 29 -10.26 16.59 -9.76
N ALA A 30 -9.73 15.36 -9.81
CA ALA A 30 -10.28 14.22 -9.06
C ALA A 30 -10.20 14.46 -7.54
N LEU A 31 -9.08 14.97 -7.01
CA LEU A 31 -8.91 15.26 -5.60
C LEU A 31 -9.95 16.26 -5.08
N LYS A 32 -10.22 17.32 -5.84
CA LYS A 32 -11.24 18.33 -5.47
C LYS A 32 -12.63 17.70 -5.31
N ALA A 33 -12.96 16.74 -6.16
CA ALA A 33 -14.22 16.03 -6.09
C ALA A 33 -14.29 15.02 -4.95
N LEU A 34 -13.23 14.22 -4.79
CA LEU A 34 -13.21 13.07 -3.91
C LEU A 34 -13.13 13.45 -2.43
N LYS A 35 -12.55 14.62 -2.11
CA LYS A 35 -12.53 15.18 -0.74
C LYS A 35 -13.91 15.32 -0.08
N ARG A 36 -15.00 15.25 -0.84
CA ARG A 36 -16.37 15.28 -0.31
C ARG A 36 -16.82 13.94 0.29
N PHE A 37 -16.18 12.83 -0.07
CA PHE A 37 -16.53 11.49 0.39
C PHE A 37 -15.64 10.99 1.53
N GLY A 38 -14.53 11.66 1.81
CA GLY A 38 -13.59 11.22 2.83
C GLY A 38 -12.20 11.83 2.70
N GLU A 39 -11.26 11.22 3.42
CA GLU A 39 -9.86 11.63 3.42
C GLU A 39 -9.15 11.07 2.18
N CYS A 40 -8.38 11.92 1.50
CA CYS A 40 -7.68 11.54 0.27
C CYS A 40 -6.18 11.65 0.46
N HIS A 41 -5.44 10.60 0.06
CA HIS A 41 -4.00 10.63 -0.08
C HIS A 41 -3.60 10.54 -1.56
N THR A 42 -2.68 11.39 -2.00
CA THR A 42 -2.19 11.38 -3.39
C THR A 42 -0.83 10.73 -3.48
N PHE A 43 -0.69 9.72 -4.33
CA PHE A 43 0.61 9.13 -4.62
C PHE A 43 1.35 10.02 -5.63
N GLU A 44 2.54 10.51 -5.31
CA GLU A 44 3.26 11.48 -6.13
C GLU A 44 3.62 10.92 -7.52
N PHE A 45 4.19 9.72 -7.54
CA PHE A 45 4.85 9.16 -8.74
C PHE A 45 3.98 8.27 -9.62
N ILE A 46 2.74 7.98 -9.21
CA ILE A 46 1.81 7.10 -9.95
C ILE A 46 0.44 7.76 -10.10
N PRO A 47 -0.37 7.45 -11.13
CA PRO A 47 -1.66 8.10 -11.40
C PRO A 47 -2.79 7.61 -10.50
N TYR A 48 -2.50 7.42 -9.21
CA TYR A 48 -3.44 6.91 -8.24
C TYR A 48 -3.60 7.88 -7.07
N LEU A 49 -4.72 7.74 -6.39
CA LEU A 49 -4.98 8.27 -5.06
C LEU A 49 -5.63 7.18 -4.21
N SER A 50 -5.50 7.29 -2.89
CA SER A 50 -6.36 6.55 -1.97
C SER A 50 -7.45 7.45 -1.40
N LEU A 51 -8.61 6.86 -1.14
CA LEU A 51 -9.77 7.50 -0.50
C LEU A 51 -10.26 6.62 0.64
N ASP A 52 -10.11 7.12 1.86
CA ASP A 52 -10.71 6.53 3.06
C ASP A 52 -12.11 7.11 3.26
N CYS A 53 -13.14 6.28 3.12
CA CYS A 53 -14.52 6.73 3.13
C CYS A 53 -15.48 5.74 3.80
N SER A 54 -16.73 6.18 4.01
CA SER A 54 -17.81 5.31 4.48
C SER A 54 -18.19 4.29 3.40
N ILE A 55 -18.75 3.15 3.79
CA ILE A 55 -19.24 2.13 2.84
C ILE A 55 -20.34 2.72 1.93
N GLU A 56 -21.17 3.60 2.48
CA GLU A 56 -22.25 4.26 1.74
C GLU A 56 -21.69 5.15 0.62
N ASP A 57 -20.68 5.96 0.95
CA ASP A 57 -20.02 6.84 -0.02
C ASP A 57 -19.23 6.06 -1.06
N ALA A 58 -18.50 5.03 -0.64
CA ALA A 58 -17.82 4.11 -1.55
C ALA A 58 -18.80 3.47 -2.53
N ARG A 59 -19.99 3.06 -2.07
CA ARG A 59 -21.05 2.50 -2.89
C ARG A 59 -21.62 3.53 -3.86
N LYS A 60 -21.98 4.73 -3.40
CA LYS A 60 -22.47 5.83 -4.26
C LYS A 60 -21.48 6.16 -5.37
N LEU A 61 -20.20 6.31 -5.01
CA LEU A 61 -19.13 6.62 -5.97
C LEU A 61 -18.94 5.49 -7.00
N SER A 62 -18.95 4.24 -6.54
CA SER A 62 -18.80 3.06 -7.40
C SER A 62 -19.99 2.87 -8.34
N GLU A 63 -21.21 3.04 -7.84
CA GLU A 63 -22.43 2.97 -8.63
C GLU A 63 -22.46 4.07 -9.69
N LEU A 64 -22.05 5.29 -9.32
CA LEU A 64 -21.96 6.40 -10.25
C LEU A 64 -20.92 6.15 -11.36
N LYS A 65 -19.71 5.69 -11.00
CA LYS A 65 -18.64 5.43 -11.98
C LYS A 65 -18.99 4.29 -12.95
N TYR A 66 -19.68 3.26 -12.46
CA TYR A 66 -19.98 2.06 -13.23
C TYR A 66 -21.42 2.01 -13.76
N GLY A 67 -22.12 3.15 -13.82
CA GLY A 67 -23.42 3.29 -14.47
C GLY A 67 -24.56 2.51 -13.78
N ARG A 68 -24.46 2.31 -12.46
CA ARG A 68 -25.48 1.64 -11.62
C ARG A 68 -26.24 2.63 -10.72
N ALA A 69 -25.90 3.92 -10.78
CA ALA A 69 -26.56 4.93 -9.98
C ALA A 69 -28.05 5.03 -10.36
N LYS A 70 -28.87 5.27 -9.33
CA LYS A 70 -30.33 5.42 -9.46
C LYS A 70 -30.77 6.89 -9.34
N ASP A 71 -29.90 7.74 -8.81
CA ASP A 71 -30.18 9.17 -8.56
C ASP A 71 -29.61 10.05 -9.67
N ARG A 72 -30.51 10.47 -10.57
CA ARG A 72 -30.21 11.35 -11.71
C ARG A 72 -29.74 12.75 -11.30
N THR A 73 -30.14 13.24 -10.12
CA THR A 73 -29.75 14.57 -9.64
C THR A 73 -28.30 14.56 -9.16
N PHE A 74 -27.95 13.52 -8.40
CA PHE A 74 -26.59 13.27 -7.98
C PHE A 74 -25.66 13.07 -9.18
N GLU A 75 -26.06 12.23 -10.15
CA GLU A 75 -25.32 11.99 -11.39
C GLU A 75 -24.95 13.29 -12.12
N ARG A 76 -25.92 14.18 -12.32
CA ARG A 76 -25.73 15.42 -13.07
C ARG A 76 -24.85 16.44 -12.34
N SER A 77 -24.87 16.44 -11.01
CA SER A 77 -24.03 17.33 -10.20
C SER A 77 -22.57 16.89 -10.12
N PHE A 78 -22.29 15.63 -10.51
CA PHE A 78 -21.02 14.96 -10.25
C PHE A 78 -20.39 14.34 -11.50
N SER A 79 -21.01 14.50 -12.67
CA SER A 79 -20.54 13.99 -13.96
C SER A 79 -19.12 14.42 -14.28
N ASP A 80 -18.83 15.71 -14.10
CA ASP A 80 -17.55 16.32 -14.45
C ASP A 80 -16.41 15.79 -13.56
N SER A 81 -16.77 15.38 -12.34
CA SER A 81 -15.84 14.83 -11.35
C SER A 81 -15.52 13.35 -11.61
N ILE A 82 -16.50 12.59 -12.10
CA ILE A 82 -16.35 11.17 -12.46
C ILE A 82 -15.51 10.99 -13.72
N GLU A 83 -15.51 11.97 -14.63
CA GLU A 83 -14.75 11.91 -15.88
C GLU A 83 -13.25 11.71 -15.64
N HIS A 84 -12.74 12.25 -14.53
CA HIS A 84 -11.32 12.12 -14.16
C HIS A 84 -10.98 10.83 -13.42
N ILE A 85 -11.97 10.03 -13.04
CA ILE A 85 -11.78 8.72 -12.39
C ILE A 85 -11.73 7.67 -13.49
N VAL A 86 -10.62 6.94 -13.61
CA VAL A 86 -10.44 5.86 -14.59
C VAL A 86 -11.00 4.56 -14.02
N SER A 87 -10.56 4.18 -12.82
CA SER A 87 -10.95 2.95 -12.15
C SER A 87 -11.02 3.13 -10.62
N ILE A 88 -11.79 2.27 -9.97
CA ILE A 88 -11.96 2.21 -8.51
C ILE A 88 -11.78 0.77 -8.08
N GLU A 89 -10.90 0.55 -7.11
CA GLU A 89 -10.62 -0.76 -6.52
C GLU A 89 -10.56 -0.66 -4.99
N PRO A 90 -10.97 -1.68 -4.24
CA PRO A 90 -10.75 -1.71 -2.80
C PRO A 90 -9.25 -1.93 -2.52
N ALA A 91 -8.69 -1.22 -1.53
CA ALA A 91 -7.31 -1.43 -1.12
C ALA A 91 -7.08 -2.88 -0.68
N ALA A 92 -5.96 -3.46 -1.10
CA ALA A 92 -5.59 -4.81 -0.72
C ALA A 92 -5.18 -4.84 0.76
N LYS A 93 -5.74 -5.79 1.51
CA LYS A 93 -5.28 -6.08 2.88
C LYS A 93 -4.20 -7.15 2.82
N VAL A 94 -3.01 -6.81 3.30
CA VAL A 94 -1.89 -7.73 3.44
C VAL A 94 -1.56 -7.84 4.93
N SER A 95 -1.34 -9.06 5.41
CA SER A 95 -0.86 -9.31 6.77
C SER A 95 0.39 -10.18 6.71
N ILE A 96 1.39 -9.81 7.50
CA ILE A 96 2.57 -10.63 7.72
C ILE A 96 2.27 -11.52 8.92
N PRO A 97 2.39 -12.86 8.82
CA PRO A 97 2.18 -13.74 9.96
C PRO A 97 3.22 -13.40 11.04
N PRO A 98 2.81 -13.28 12.32
CA PRO A 98 3.76 -12.96 13.38
C PRO A 98 4.82 -14.05 13.49
N MET A 99 6.07 -13.64 13.71
CA MET A 99 7.13 -14.58 14.06
C MET A 99 6.72 -15.35 15.32
N ARG A 100 6.88 -16.68 15.31
CA ARG A 100 6.57 -17.52 16.47
C ARG A 100 7.52 -17.16 17.63
N PRO A 101 7.02 -16.67 18.78
CA PRO A 101 7.86 -16.41 19.94
C PRO A 101 8.51 -17.72 20.42
N GLY A 102 9.78 -17.66 20.78
CA GLY A 102 10.52 -18.80 21.36
C GLY A 102 11.29 -19.68 20.37
N ILE A 103 11.29 -19.38 19.07
CA ILE A 103 12.28 -19.98 18.16
C ILE A 103 13.55 -19.13 18.23
N ASN A 104 14.51 -19.58 19.05
CA ASN A 104 15.87 -19.06 19.04
C ASN A 104 16.53 -19.47 17.73
N TYR A 105 16.38 -18.67 16.68
CA TYR A 105 17.15 -18.81 15.44
C TYR A 105 18.64 -18.49 15.63
N TYR A 106 18.98 -17.88 16.76
CA TYR A 106 20.36 -17.57 17.15
C TYR A 106 21.02 -18.82 17.72
N ARG A 107 21.76 -19.51 16.84
CA ARG A 107 22.95 -20.27 17.25
C ARG A 107 23.92 -19.30 17.94
N ARG A 108 24.70 -19.82 18.89
CA ARG A 108 25.58 -19.07 19.82
C ARG A 108 26.29 -17.90 19.12
N ALA A 109 26.32 -16.75 19.79
CA ALA A 109 27.11 -15.56 19.42
C ALA A 109 28.63 -15.81 19.36
N ASP A 110 29.05 -17.05 19.64
CA ASP A 110 30.43 -17.50 19.75
C ASP A 110 30.96 -18.11 18.42
N GLU A 111 30.12 -18.25 17.39
CA GLU A 111 30.56 -18.71 16.06
C GLU A 111 31.11 -17.53 15.24
N GLU A 112 32.40 -17.57 14.86
CA GLU A 112 33.04 -16.54 14.02
C GLU A 112 32.34 -16.31 12.67
N LYS A 113 31.57 -17.31 12.20
CA LYS A 113 30.82 -17.25 10.95
C LYS A 113 29.42 -17.81 11.10
N LEU A 114 28.46 -17.12 10.50
CA LEU A 114 27.09 -17.60 10.37
C LEU A 114 27.01 -18.60 9.22
N TRP A 115 26.63 -19.84 9.52
CA TRP A 115 26.59 -20.96 8.57
C TRP A 115 25.84 -20.63 7.26
N ASN A 116 24.75 -19.87 7.35
CA ASN A 116 23.92 -19.49 6.21
C ASN A 116 24.65 -18.47 5.32
N LEU A 117 25.41 -17.55 5.92
CA LEU A 117 26.19 -16.55 5.19
C LEU A 117 27.42 -17.17 4.54
N GLU A 118 28.05 -18.14 5.21
CA GLU A 118 29.15 -18.92 4.63
C GLU A 118 28.68 -19.74 3.42
N ASN A 119 27.53 -20.40 3.53
CA ASN A 119 26.98 -21.22 2.45
C ASN A 119 26.63 -20.43 1.18
N ILE A 120 26.29 -19.14 1.28
CA ILE A 120 26.08 -18.27 0.12
C ILE A 120 27.36 -17.59 -0.38
N GLY A 121 28.52 -17.89 0.23
CA GLY A 121 29.81 -17.31 -0.14
C GLY A 121 29.99 -15.84 0.25
N LEU A 122 29.22 -15.34 1.23
CA LEU A 122 29.20 -13.91 1.57
C LEU A 122 30.60 -13.38 1.93
N TYR A 123 31.36 -14.12 2.74
CA TYR A 123 32.65 -13.65 3.25
C TYR A 123 33.65 -13.39 2.11
N SER A 124 33.72 -14.26 1.11
CA SER A 124 34.55 -14.04 -0.08
C SER A 124 34.03 -12.94 -0.99
N ALA A 125 32.71 -12.71 -1.02
CA ALA A 125 32.12 -11.60 -1.77
C ALA A 125 32.48 -10.23 -1.16
N LEU A 126 32.48 -10.14 0.17
CA LEU A 126 32.79 -8.92 0.92
C LEU A 126 34.25 -8.44 0.73
N GLU A 127 35.18 -9.35 0.47
CA GLU A 127 36.57 -9.01 0.11
C GLU A 127 36.65 -8.27 -1.24
N ARG A 128 35.66 -8.44 -2.12
CA ARG A 128 35.63 -7.83 -3.46
C ARG A 128 34.77 -6.58 -3.53
N ALA A 129 33.62 -6.59 -2.85
CA ALA A 129 32.70 -5.47 -2.82
C ALA A 129 31.87 -5.49 -1.53
N SER A 130 31.75 -4.33 -0.88
CA SER A 130 30.99 -4.15 0.35
C SER A 130 29.56 -3.63 0.13
N GLY A 131 29.20 -3.31 -1.11
CA GLY A 131 27.95 -2.60 -1.42
C GLY A 131 27.98 -1.10 -1.07
N SER A 132 29.16 -0.53 -0.81
CA SER A 132 29.29 0.92 -0.60
C SER A 132 28.72 1.71 -1.78
N GLY A 133 27.91 2.74 -1.48
CA GLY A 133 27.19 3.54 -2.47
C GLY A 133 25.83 2.98 -2.91
N VAL A 134 25.43 1.81 -2.41
CA VAL A 134 24.12 1.20 -2.68
C VAL A 134 23.17 1.46 -1.51
N SER A 135 21.94 1.90 -1.82
CA SER A 135 20.84 2.01 -0.85
C SER A 135 19.86 0.85 -1.03
N ILE A 136 19.45 0.23 0.07
CA ILE A 136 18.49 -0.89 0.08
C ILE A 136 17.21 -0.44 0.79
N GLY A 137 16.08 -0.45 0.08
CA GLY A 137 14.77 -0.20 0.66
C GLY A 137 14.13 -1.50 1.16
N ILE A 138 13.78 -1.56 2.44
CA ILE A 138 13.10 -2.71 3.06
C ILE A 138 11.67 -2.29 3.42
N ILE A 139 10.67 -2.92 2.80
CA ILE A 139 9.25 -2.71 3.10
C ILE A 139 8.79 -3.84 4.02
N ASP A 140 8.80 -3.58 5.32
CA ASP A 140 8.43 -4.54 6.37
C ASP A 140 7.79 -3.78 7.55
N THR A 141 7.68 -4.38 8.73
CA THR A 141 7.09 -3.77 9.93
C THR A 141 7.86 -2.59 10.52
N GLY A 142 8.98 -2.21 9.91
CA GLY A 142 9.94 -1.24 10.43
C GLY A 142 11.17 -1.90 11.06
N CYS A 143 12.06 -1.07 11.59
CA CYS A 143 13.34 -1.50 12.16
C CYS A 143 13.69 -0.63 13.37
N ASP A 144 14.30 -1.22 14.41
CA ASP A 144 14.93 -0.47 15.48
C ASP A 144 16.28 0.07 15.01
N TYR A 145 16.29 1.31 14.53
CA TYR A 145 17.50 1.99 14.05
C TYR A 145 18.49 2.34 15.18
N THR A 146 18.14 2.11 16.44
CA THR A 146 19.04 2.31 17.59
C THR A 146 19.87 1.06 17.92
N HIS A 147 19.55 -0.09 17.31
CA HIS A 147 20.26 -1.34 17.58
C HIS A 147 21.76 -1.25 17.23
N PRO A 148 22.69 -1.64 18.12
CA PRO A 148 24.13 -1.40 17.95
C PRO A 148 24.74 -1.94 16.66
N GLU A 149 24.25 -3.06 16.14
CA GLU A 149 24.81 -3.69 14.93
C GLU A 149 24.46 -2.97 13.62
N ILE A 150 23.40 -2.16 13.60
CA ILE A 150 22.88 -1.54 12.38
C ILE A 150 22.73 -0.03 12.48
N SER A 151 22.81 0.56 13.68
CA SER A 151 22.64 2.00 13.89
C SER A 151 23.57 2.84 13.03
N ALA A 152 24.82 2.42 12.86
CA ALA A 152 25.81 3.08 11.99
C ALA A 152 25.44 3.05 10.48
N ARG A 153 24.38 2.34 10.08
CA ARG A 153 23.88 2.25 8.70
C ARG A 153 22.73 3.22 8.41
N PHE A 154 22.23 3.93 9.42
CA PHE A 154 21.13 4.90 9.29
C PHE A 154 21.61 6.32 9.65
N GLY A 155 21.08 7.34 8.98
CA GLY A 155 21.32 8.75 9.34
C GLY A 155 22.44 9.48 8.59
N SER A 156 22.57 9.27 7.27
CA SER A 156 23.28 10.19 6.37
C SER A 156 22.47 11.45 6.09
#